data_AF-A0A1Q6SLN7-F1
#
_entry.id   AF-A0A1Q6SLN7-F1
#
_cell.length_a   1.000
_cell.length_b   1.000
_cell.length_c   1.000
_cell.angle_alpha   90.00
_cell.angle_beta   90.00
_cell.angle_gamma   90.00
#
_symmetry.space_group_name_H-M   'P 1'
#
loop_
_entity.id
_entity.type
_entity.pdbx_description
1 polymer ?
#
loop_
_entity_poly.entity_id
_entity_poly.type
_entity_poly.pdbx_seq_one_letter_code
_entity_poly.pdbx_strand_id
1 'polypeptide(L)'
;MKDSITIKVSELRSMVQDIRRSGCDIVTLTINEEDEFDGETYPPYVSFMACKESFPEQWIDFESIDAIPNEDQLTSDSDSTVHISSNLL
;
A
#
# COMPACT_ATOMS: atom_id res chain seq x y z
N MET A 1 -8.19 -11.81 8.04
CA MET A 1 -7.86 -10.52 7.41
C MET A 1 -7.38 -9.54 8.45
N LYS A 2 -6.11 -9.15 8.35
CA LYS A 2 -5.65 -7.92 8.97
C LYS A 2 -6.40 -6.76 8.31
N ASP A 3 -6.96 -5.87 9.12
CA ASP A 3 -7.66 -4.68 8.61
C ASP A 3 -6.70 -3.60 8.10
N SER A 4 -5.42 -3.71 8.47
CA SER A 4 -4.37 -2.76 8.09
C SER A 4 -3.00 -3.42 8.09
N ILE A 5 -2.08 -2.84 7.32
CA ILE A 5 -0.64 -3.11 7.37
C ILE A 5 0.13 -1.79 7.40
N THR A 6 1.37 -1.85 7.87
CA THR A 6 2.31 -0.75 7.99
C THR A 6 3.38 -0.91 6.93
N ILE A 7 3.54 0.11 6.11
CA ILE A 7 4.49 0.14 4.99
C ILE A 7 5.36 1.39 5.07
N LYS A 8 6.51 1.41 4.37
CA LYS A 8 7.33 2.62 4.35
C LYS A 8 6.66 3.70 3.51
N VAL A 9 6.56 4.91 4.08
CA VAL A 9 6.03 6.09 3.38
C VAL A 9 6.81 6.40 2.10
N SER A 10 8.12 6.16 2.07
CA SER A 10 8.95 6.36 0.87
C SER A 10 8.58 5.44 -0.29
N GLU A 11 8.24 4.18 0.01
CA GLU A 11 7.83 3.18 -0.98
C GLU A 11 6.42 3.52 -1.49
N LEU A 12 5.49 3.80 -0.57
CA LEU A 12 4.14 4.25 -0.93
C LEU A 12 4.16 5.50 -1.80
N ARG A 13 4.96 6.52 -1.44
CA ARG A 13 5.09 7.75 -2.21
C ARG A 13 5.62 7.48 -3.61
N SER A 14 6.62 6.61 -3.75
CA SER A 14 7.22 6.29 -5.05
C SER A 14 6.19 5.59 -5.95
N MET A 15 5.46 4.62 -5.39
CA MET A 15 4.40 3.91 -6.10
C MET A 15 3.29 4.85 -6.59
N VAL A 16 2.77 5.74 -5.73
CA VAL A 16 1.76 6.73 -6.11
C VAL A 16 2.28 7.68 -7.20
N GLN A 17 3.57 8.06 -7.15
CA GLN A 17 4.18 8.87 -8.19
C GLN A 17 4.25 8.13 -9.53
N ASP A 18 4.55 6.83 -9.53
CA ASP A 18 4.65 6.03 -10.75
C ASP A 18 3.27 5.75 -11.36
N ILE A 19 2.25 5.46 -10.53
CA ILE A 19 0.84 5.38 -10.97
C ILE A 19 0.40 6.70 -11.61
N ARG A 20 0.72 7.84 -11.00
CA ARG A 20 0.39 9.14 -11.59
C ARG A 20 1.13 9.38 -12.91
N ARG A 21 2.39 8.97 -13.02
CA ARG A 21 3.22 9.12 -14.24
C ARG A 21 2.75 8.23 -15.40
N SER A 22 2.12 7.09 -15.13
CA SER A 22 1.50 6.25 -16.16
C SER A 22 0.22 6.88 -16.75
N GLY A 23 -0.25 7.97 -16.13
CA GLY A 23 -1.48 8.67 -16.49
C GLY A 23 -2.74 8.03 -15.91
N CYS A 24 -2.60 7.14 -14.93
CA CYS A 24 -3.71 6.63 -14.13
C CYS A 24 -4.13 7.66 -13.06
N ASP A 25 -5.41 7.69 -12.78
CA ASP A 25 -6.11 8.62 -11.89
C ASP A 25 -7.01 7.89 -10.88
N ILE A 26 -7.27 6.60 -11.10
CA ILE A 26 -8.00 5.71 -10.18
C ILE A 26 -7.09 4.56 -9.77
N VAL A 27 -7.05 4.24 -8.48
CA VAL A 27 -6.29 3.12 -7.92
C VAL A 27 -7.14 2.32 -6.93
N THR A 28 -7.04 1.00 -7.02
CA THR A 28 -7.54 0.02 -6.04
C THR A 28 -6.35 -0.55 -5.29
N LEU A 29 -6.45 -0.55 -3.96
CA LEU A 29 -5.46 -1.13 -3.05
C LEU A 29 -6.03 -2.40 -2.45
N THR A 30 -5.29 -3.49 -2.52
CA THR A 30 -5.66 -4.77 -1.90
C THR A 30 -4.61 -5.19 -0.92
N ILE A 31 -5.00 -5.42 0.34
CA ILE A 31 -4.12 -5.99 1.37
C ILE A 31 -4.18 -7.50 1.23
N ASN A 32 -3.03 -8.13 1.01
CA ASN A 32 -2.86 -9.57 0.94
C ASN A 32 -2.23 -10.06 2.24
N GLU A 33 -2.72 -11.19 2.74
CA GLU A 33 -2.25 -11.79 3.98
C GLU A 33 -0.86 -12.41 3.81
N GLU A 34 -0.26 -12.76 4.94
CA GLU A 34 0.96 -13.57 5.00
C GLU A 34 0.71 -14.91 4.29
N ASP A 35 1.65 -15.35 3.47
CA ASP A 35 1.55 -16.59 2.71
C ASP A 35 2.83 -17.41 2.84
N GLU A 36 2.69 -18.73 2.84
CA GLU A 36 3.82 -19.66 2.90
C GLU A 36 3.96 -20.38 1.57
N PHE A 37 5.08 -20.17 0.89
CA PHE A 37 5.38 -20.82 -0.39
C PHE A 37 6.77 -21.42 -0.37
N ASP A 38 6.86 -22.71 -0.69
CA ASP A 38 8.11 -23.50 -0.69
C ASP A 38 8.88 -23.47 0.64
N GLY A 39 8.16 -23.38 1.77
CA GLY A 39 8.74 -23.33 3.11
C GLY A 39 9.33 -21.97 3.50
N GLU A 40 9.16 -20.95 2.66
CA GLU A 40 9.45 -19.56 3.00
C GLU A 40 8.15 -18.80 3.29
N THR A 41 8.17 -18.05 4.39
CA THR A 41 7.04 -17.21 4.82
C THR A 41 7.22 -15.81 4.26
N TYR A 42 6.25 -15.37 3.45
CA TYR A 42 6.22 -14.04 2.85
C TYR A 42 5.37 -13.11 3.70
N PRO A 43 5.87 -11.90 4.01
CA PRO A 43 5.10 -10.95 4.80
C PRO A 43 3.81 -10.54 4.07
N PRO A 44 2.80 -10.06 4.79
CA PRO A 44 1.66 -9.37 4.18
C PRO A 44 2.15 -8.25 3.26
N TYR A 45 1.39 -7.96 2.20
CA TYR A 45 1.75 -6.91 1.25
C TYR A 45 0.52 -6.21 0.70
N VAL A 46 0.68 -4.98 0.22
CA VAL A 46 -0.35 -4.26 -0.54
C VAL A 46 -0.05 -4.32 -2.02
N SER A 47 -1.04 -4.73 -2.82
CA SER A 47 -0.98 -4.68 -4.28
C SER A 47 -1.79 -3.50 -4.83
N PHE A 48 -1.38 -3.02 -6.01
CA PHE A 48 -1.87 -1.81 -6.63
C PHE A 48 -2.37 -2.11 -8.04
N MET A 49 -3.68 -1.97 -8.24
CA MET A 49 -4.26 -1.95 -9.59
C MET A 49 -4.74 -0.54 -9.88
N ALA A 50 -4.33 0.04 -11.02
CA ALA A 50 -4.77 1.38 -11.39
C ALA A 50 -5.28 1.44 -12.82
N CYS A 51 -6.20 2.35 -13.08
CA CYS A 51 -6.74 2.60 -14.42
C CYS A 51 -6.87 4.09 -14.69
N LYS A 52 -7.22 4.42 -15.93
CA LYS A 52 -7.56 5.78 -16.34
C LYS A 52 -9.07 5.94 -16.25
N GLU A 53 -9.56 7.07 -15.76
CA GLU A 53 -10.99 7.37 -15.63
C GLU A 53 -11.66 7.37 -17.00
N SER A 54 -10.91 7.81 -18.02
CA SER A 54 -11.33 7.77 -19.43
C SER A 54 -11.39 6.37 -20.03
N PHE A 55 -10.75 5.36 -19.42
CA PHE A 55 -10.67 3.99 -19.92
C PHE A 55 -10.72 2.97 -18.77
N PRO A 56 -11.88 2.83 -18.08
CA PRO A 56 -11.99 2.04 -16.84
C PRO A 56 -11.91 0.51 -17.05
N GLU A 57 -11.96 0.06 -18.31
CA GLU A 57 -11.84 -1.35 -18.71
C GLU A 57 -10.37 -1.85 -18.66
N GLN A 58 -9.39 -0.94 -18.66
CA GLN A 58 -7.97 -1.28 -18.73
C GLN A 58 -7.27 -0.97 -17.41
N TRP A 59 -7.10 -2.01 -16.60
CA TRP A 59 -6.34 -1.95 -15.36
C TRP A 59 -4.89 -2.38 -15.58
N ILE A 60 -3.98 -1.64 -14.96
CA ILE A 60 -2.54 -1.89 -14.96
C ILE A 60 -2.19 -2.36 -13.55
N ASP A 61 -1.52 -3.50 -13.49
CA ASP A 61 -0.95 -4.05 -12.27
C ASP A 61 0.43 -3.43 -12.02
N PHE A 62 0.65 -2.94 -10.80
CA PHE A 62 1.90 -2.33 -10.37
C PHE A 62 2.58 -3.17 -9.30
N GLU A 63 3.86 -2.91 -9.06
CA GLU A 63 4.65 -3.61 -8.06
C GLU A 63 4.03 -3.48 -6.65
N SER A 64 4.02 -4.59 -5.91
CA SER A 64 3.53 -4.65 -4.54
C SER A 64 4.47 -3.96 -3.56
N ILE A 65 3.96 -3.57 -2.39
CA ILE A 65 4.79 -3.10 -1.27
C ILE A 65 4.58 -4.04 -0.09
N ASP A 66 5.67 -4.62 0.37
CA ASP A 66 5.68 -5.49 1.54
C ASP A 66 5.46 -4.70 2.84
N ALA A 67 4.74 -5.31 3.77
CA ALA A 67 4.61 -4.82 5.12
C ALA A 67 5.97 -4.82 5.83
N ILE A 68 6.15 -3.83 6.71
CA ILE A 68 7.32 -3.79 7.59
C ILE A 68 7.19 -4.96 8.59
N PRO A 69 8.22 -5.81 8.73
CA PRO A 69 8.21 -6.87 9.73
C PRO A 69 8.19 -6.30 11.16
N ASN A 70 7.58 -7.03 12.10
CA ASN A 70 7.47 -6.66 13.52
C ASN A 70 6.62 -5.40 13.82
N GLU A 71 5.47 -5.24 13.16
CA GLU A 71 4.50 -4.16 13.46
C GLU A 71 4.14 -4.07 14.95
N ASP A 72 4.05 -5.20 15.64
CA ASP A 72 3.67 -5.27 17.06
C ASP A 72 4.67 -4.53 17.99
N GLN A 73 5.90 -4.31 17.53
CA GLN A 73 6.91 -3.53 18.28
C GLN A 73 6.81 -2.02 18.01
N LEU A 74 6.13 -1.61 16.93
CA LEU A 74 5.90 -0.21 16.60
C LEU A 74 4.65 0.34 17.31
N THR A 75 3.69 -0.52 17.64
CA THR A 75 2.40 -0.13 18.23
C THR A 75 2.42 -0.01 19.76
N SER A 76 3.49 -0.45 20.45
CA SER A 76 3.55 -0.35 21.92
C SER A 76 3.72 1.09 22.45
N ASP A 77 4.05 2.06 21.58
CA ASP A 77 4.29 3.46 21.94
C ASP A 77 3.17 4.42 21.49
N SER A 78 2.12 3.93 20.82
CA SER A 78 1.18 4.78 20.06
C SER A 78 -0.17 5.04 20.77
N ASP A 79 -0.14 5.54 22.00
CA ASP A 79 -1.35 6.07 22.68
C ASP A 79 -1.56 7.57 22.41
N SER A 80 -0.83 8.15 21.45
CA SER A 80 -0.94 9.55 21.04
C SER A 80 -1.06 9.68 19.52
N THR A 81 -2.26 9.45 19.00
CA THR A 81 -2.56 9.80 17.60
C THR A 81 -2.58 11.32 17.44
N VAL A 82 -1.66 11.85 16.64
CA VAL A 82 -1.66 13.27 16.24
C VAL A 82 -2.41 13.39 14.92
N HIS A 83 -3.61 13.97 14.95
CA HIS A 83 -4.35 14.28 13.73
C HIS A 83 -3.72 15.48 13.02
N ILE A 84 -3.15 15.26 11.83
CA ILE A 84 -2.63 16.32 10.96
C ILE A 84 -3.57 16.43 9.76
N SER A 85 -4.24 17.57 9.61
CA SER A 85 -5.01 17.91 8.42
C SER A 85 -4.13 18.65 7.42
N SER A 86 -3.86 18.04 6.27
CA SER A 86 -3.18 18.72 5.15
C SER A 86 -4.19 19.52 4.35
N ASN A 87 -4.17 20.85 4.52
CA ASN A 87 -4.75 21.79 3.56
C ASN A 87 -3.71 22.05 2.46
N LEU A 88 -3.59 21.15 1.50
CA LEU A 88 -2.81 21.43 0.29
C LEU A 88 -3.79 21.61 -0.87
N LEU A 89 -3.93 22.90 -1.22
CA LEU A 89 -4.59 23.47 -2.39
C LEU A 89 -4.11 22.84 -3.71
#